data_AF-A0A420Q2C1-F1
#
_entry.id   AF-A0A420Q2C1-F1
#
_cell.length_a   1.000
_cell.length_b   1.000
_cell.length_c   1.000
_cell.angle_alpha   90.00
_cell.angle_beta   90.00
_cell.angle_gamma   90.00
#
_symmetry.space_group_name_H-M   'P 1'
#
loop_
_entity.id
_entity.type
_entity.pdbx_description
1 polymer ?
#
loop_
_entity_poly.entity_id
_entity_poly.type
_entity_poly.pdbx_seq_one_letter_code
_entity_poly.pdbx_strand_id
1 'polypeptide(L)'
;MLAKTLCAAAESAGLVSLRLAQSLVLLALYEACQAIYPACYLTISRAARLGILMSWHDRDAQQLFKFADSWSKREEQRRTWWTIFVLDRFISMDTSGLPFAAPEPCPDELLPVNDEDWVLGKTVPSEPLYTACFSSITTLGSFARTCQAAHMLGKVITHKHLKTKSSHDILHVVQEAQSLNRALNSLQISIEEQSLSNASSSSASSLACASAICISAQALLYGAYGCPDAPGITSRERLTHETELQSISVQGLRALGSTLAPKLAQIQSDCPLQARCFYTACSACSWFIREDDEPQMKDALVTIVDGLRRLAERWPIASKYFRLCSLE
;
A
#
# COMPACT_ATOMS: atom_id res chain seq x y z
N MET A 1 -23.42 0.86 12.17
CA MET A 1 -23.67 1.88 13.22
C MET A 1 -23.41 1.37 14.63
N LEU A 2 -23.99 0.23 15.05
CA LEU A 2 -23.80 -0.32 16.41
C LEU A 2 -22.33 -0.47 16.86
N ALA A 3 -21.48 -1.07 16.02
CA ALA A 3 -20.07 -1.28 16.36
C ALA A 3 -19.31 0.04 16.65
N LYS A 4 -19.59 1.11 15.90
CA LYS A 4 -19.00 2.44 16.16
C LYS A 4 -19.44 3.00 17.52
N THR A 5 -20.72 2.85 17.85
CA THR A 5 -21.25 3.28 19.15
C THR A 5 -20.59 2.53 20.30
N LEU A 6 -20.37 1.23 20.15
CA LEU A 6 -19.68 0.41 21.15
C LEU A 6 -18.21 0.81 21.31
N CYS A 7 -17.48 1.05 20.21
CA CYS A 7 -16.11 1.55 20.29
C CYS A 7 -16.04 2.91 21.01
N ALA A 8 -16.94 3.84 20.68
CA ALA A 8 -16.99 5.15 21.31
C ALA A 8 -17.35 5.08 22.81
N ALA A 9 -18.25 4.18 23.19
CA ALA A 9 -18.59 3.93 24.59
C ALA A 9 -17.40 3.34 25.36
N ALA A 10 -16.68 2.39 24.78
CA ALA A 10 -15.47 1.82 25.37
C ALA A 10 -14.37 2.87 25.57
N GLU A 11 -14.13 3.73 24.58
CA GLU A 11 -13.20 4.86 24.69
C GLU A 11 -13.61 5.81 25.83
N SER A 12 -14.89 6.19 25.89
CA SER A 12 -15.42 7.10 26.91
C SER A 12 -15.35 6.52 28.32
N ALA A 13 -15.42 5.19 28.44
CA ALA A 13 -15.24 4.47 29.70
C ALA A 13 -13.76 4.25 30.06
N GLY A 14 -12.81 4.73 29.26
CA GLY A 14 -11.37 4.54 29.49
C GLY A 14 -10.87 3.12 29.20
N LEU A 15 -11.63 2.29 28.48
CA LEU A 15 -11.30 0.90 28.17
C LEU A 15 -10.38 0.78 26.95
N VAL A 16 -9.24 1.46 27.00
CA VAL A 16 -8.19 1.38 25.96
C VAL A 16 -7.58 -0.01 25.96
N SER A 17 -7.64 -0.71 24.82
CA SER A 17 -7.17 -2.09 24.69
C SER A 17 -6.83 -2.47 23.25
N LEU A 18 -6.10 -3.59 23.10
CA LEU A 18 -5.81 -4.20 21.80
C LEU A 18 -7.09 -4.48 20.99
N ARG A 19 -8.12 -5.02 21.64
CA ARG A 19 -9.41 -5.36 21.00
C ARG A 19 -10.14 -4.13 20.49
N LEU A 20 -10.06 -3.01 21.20
CA LEU A 20 -10.65 -1.74 20.75
C LEU A 20 -9.94 -1.24 19.48
N ALA A 21 -8.60 -1.25 19.46
CA ALA A 21 -7.83 -0.90 18.28
C ALA A 21 -8.14 -1.82 17.09
N GLN A 22 -8.16 -3.14 17.30
CA GLN A 22 -8.53 -4.13 16.28
C GLN A 22 -9.96 -3.92 15.77
N SER A 23 -10.91 -3.57 16.64
CA SER A 23 -12.30 -3.27 16.25
C SER A 23 -12.37 -2.04 15.33
N LEU A 24 -11.60 -0.99 15.65
CA LEU A 24 -11.49 0.19 14.78
C LEU A 24 -10.82 -0.13 13.44
N VAL A 25 -9.79 -0.97 13.43
CA VAL A 25 -9.13 -1.44 12.20
C VAL A 25 -10.11 -2.18 11.29
N LEU A 26 -10.89 -3.11 11.83
CA LEU A 26 -11.91 -3.85 11.06
C LEU A 26 -13.00 -2.92 10.52
N LEU A 27 -13.42 -1.93 11.31
CA LEU A 27 -14.36 -0.91 10.86
C LEU A 27 -13.78 -0.04 9.74
N ALA A 28 -12.53 0.41 9.87
CA ALA A 28 -11.86 1.19 8.84
C ALA A 28 -11.71 0.38 7.55
N LEU A 29 -11.29 -0.89 7.64
CA LEU A 29 -11.21 -1.78 6.48
C LEU A 29 -12.57 -1.92 5.79
N TYR A 30 -13.65 -2.15 6.55
CA TYR A 30 -14.99 -2.19 5.99
C TYR A 30 -15.33 -0.89 5.25
N GLU A 31 -15.07 0.26 5.86
CA GLU A 31 -15.33 1.58 5.26
C GLU A 31 -14.54 1.81 3.98
N ALA A 32 -13.27 1.40 3.94
CA ALA A 32 -12.45 1.43 2.74
C ALA A 32 -13.04 0.54 1.63
N CYS A 33 -13.45 -0.69 1.95
CA CYS A 33 -14.04 -1.63 0.99
C CYS A 33 -15.41 -1.17 0.45
N GLN A 34 -16.14 -0.37 1.21
CA GLN A 34 -17.37 0.29 0.80
C GLN A 34 -17.13 1.64 0.09
N ALA A 35 -15.86 2.05 -0.05
CA ALA A 35 -15.45 3.34 -0.58
C ALA A 35 -16.08 4.54 0.15
N ILE A 36 -16.09 4.48 1.50
CA ILE A 36 -16.50 5.55 2.42
C ILE A 36 -15.23 6.19 3.01
N TYR A 37 -14.40 6.76 2.14
CA TYR A 37 -13.05 7.25 2.48
C TYR A 37 -13.00 8.25 3.65
N PRO A 38 -13.88 9.26 3.76
CA PRO A 38 -13.83 10.19 4.89
C PRO A 38 -14.04 9.51 6.24
N ALA A 39 -14.95 8.52 6.29
CA ALA A 39 -15.19 7.76 7.51
C ALA A 39 -13.99 6.87 7.84
N CYS A 40 -13.45 6.17 6.84
CA CYS A 40 -12.25 5.35 7.00
C CYS A 40 -11.06 6.16 7.51
N TYR A 41 -10.83 7.36 6.96
CA TYR A 41 -9.76 8.27 7.37
C TYR A 41 -9.84 8.61 8.86
N LEU A 42 -11.03 8.95 9.36
CA LEU A 42 -11.24 9.25 10.76
C LEU A 42 -11.12 7.99 11.64
N THR A 43 -11.70 6.87 11.22
CA THR A 43 -11.69 5.61 11.98
C THR A 43 -10.26 5.08 12.13
N ILE A 44 -9.48 5.04 11.04
CA ILE A 44 -8.09 4.56 11.10
C ILE A 44 -7.20 5.52 11.89
N SER A 45 -7.46 6.83 11.80
CA SER A 45 -6.76 7.82 12.62
C SER A 45 -6.98 7.59 14.11
N ARG A 46 -8.20 7.25 14.52
CA ARG A 46 -8.49 6.89 15.92
C ARG A 46 -7.74 5.64 16.33
N ALA A 47 -7.72 4.59 15.49
CA ALA A 47 -6.94 3.38 15.76
C ALA A 47 -5.44 3.69 15.93
N ALA A 48 -4.87 4.53 15.05
CA ALA A 48 -3.48 4.97 15.14
C ALA A 48 -3.19 5.72 16.45
N ARG A 49 -4.08 6.63 16.87
CA ARG A 49 -3.92 7.36 18.14
C ARG A 49 -3.98 6.43 19.35
N LEU A 50 -4.82 5.40 19.34
CA LEU A 50 -4.81 4.38 20.39
C LEU A 50 -3.51 3.57 20.39
N GLY A 51 -3.00 3.17 19.22
CA GLY A 51 -1.71 2.47 19.10
C GLY A 51 -0.53 3.31 19.60
N ILE A 52 -0.53 4.61 19.28
CA ILE A 52 0.46 5.58 19.79
C ILE A 52 0.35 5.72 21.31
N LEU A 53 -0.87 5.85 21.84
CA LEU A 53 -1.14 5.94 23.28
C LEU A 53 -0.66 4.68 24.04
N MET A 54 -0.70 3.51 23.39
CA MET A 54 -0.18 2.24 23.90
C MET A 54 1.30 1.97 23.52
N SER A 55 2.00 2.96 22.95
CA SER A 55 3.43 2.90 22.62
C SER A 55 3.81 1.79 21.64
N TRP A 56 2.92 1.45 20.69
CA TRP A 56 3.21 0.44 19.67
C TRP A 56 4.08 0.97 18.52
N HIS A 57 4.10 2.29 18.35
CA HIS A 57 4.84 2.99 17.30
C HIS A 57 6.33 3.13 17.57
N ASP A 58 6.73 3.09 18.84
CA ASP A 58 8.09 3.36 19.29
C ASP A 58 8.31 2.67 20.64
N ARG A 59 9.37 1.86 20.73
CA ARG A 59 9.73 1.10 21.93
C ARG A 59 10.32 1.98 23.03
N ASP A 60 10.92 3.10 22.65
CA ASP A 60 11.54 4.05 23.56
C ASP A 60 10.54 5.08 24.11
N ALA A 61 9.31 5.10 23.58
CA ALA A 61 8.26 5.99 24.04
C ALA A 61 7.82 5.69 25.49
N GLN A 62 7.25 6.70 26.14
CA GLN A 62 6.72 6.59 27.51
C GLN A 62 5.67 5.48 27.60
N GLN A 63 5.85 4.57 28.55
CA GLN A 63 5.00 3.39 28.70
C GLN A 63 3.86 3.69 29.67
N LEU A 64 2.68 3.95 29.12
CA LEU A 64 1.47 4.23 29.90
C LEU A 64 0.66 2.97 30.23
N PHE A 65 0.94 1.86 29.54
CA PHE A 65 0.22 0.59 29.64
C PHE A 65 1.16 -0.57 29.93
N LYS A 66 0.61 -1.68 30.42
CA LYS A 66 1.39 -2.91 30.62
C LYS A 66 1.82 -3.50 29.28
N PHE A 67 3.08 -3.90 29.20
CA PHE A 67 3.61 -4.64 28.06
C PHE A 67 2.92 -5.98 27.85
N ALA A 68 2.97 -6.47 26.61
CA ALA A 68 2.67 -7.86 26.32
C ALA A 68 3.61 -8.78 27.11
N ASP A 69 3.01 -9.67 27.89
CA ASP A 69 3.68 -10.66 28.76
C ASP A 69 4.11 -11.92 28.00
N SER A 70 3.67 -12.08 26.74
CA SER A 70 4.01 -13.21 25.89
C SER A 70 4.43 -12.76 24.49
N TRP A 71 5.23 -13.61 23.83
CA TRP A 71 5.62 -13.39 22.44
C TRP A 71 4.41 -13.29 21.52
N SER A 72 3.40 -14.17 21.69
CA SER A 72 2.19 -14.18 20.85
C SER A 72 1.39 -12.88 20.97
N LYS A 73 1.24 -12.32 22.18
CA LYS A 73 0.56 -11.03 22.38
C LYS A 73 1.35 -9.88 21.76
N ARG A 74 2.68 -9.92 21.81
CA ARG A 74 3.55 -8.92 21.16
C ARG A 74 3.42 -8.99 19.64
N GLU A 75 3.39 -10.18 19.07
CA GLU A 75 3.18 -10.37 17.63
C GLU A 75 1.78 -9.91 17.20
N GLU A 76 0.74 -10.16 18.01
CA GLU A 76 -0.62 -9.67 17.74
C GLU A 76 -0.70 -8.13 17.75
N GLN A 77 -0.02 -7.48 18.71
CA GLN A 77 0.12 -6.03 18.76
C GLN A 77 0.84 -5.49 17.52
N ARG A 78 1.99 -6.10 17.16
CA ARG A 78 2.76 -5.75 15.96
C ARG A 78 1.91 -5.85 14.71
N ARG A 79 1.20 -6.96 14.52
CA ARG A 79 0.33 -7.17 13.36
C ARG A 79 -0.81 -6.15 13.30
N THR A 80 -1.38 -5.80 14.45
CA THR A 80 -2.41 -4.75 14.56
C THR A 80 -1.84 -3.38 14.17
N TRP A 81 -0.66 -3.02 14.69
CA TRP A 81 0.02 -1.77 14.35
C TRP A 81 0.35 -1.67 12.86
N TRP A 82 0.89 -2.74 12.28
CA TRP A 82 1.16 -2.80 10.85
C TRP A 82 -0.10 -2.74 10.00
N THR A 83 -1.22 -3.30 10.45
CA THR A 83 -2.50 -3.17 9.71
C THR A 83 -3.01 -1.74 9.75
N ILE A 84 -2.85 -1.04 10.88
CA ILE A 84 -3.14 0.40 10.98
C ILE A 84 -2.31 1.17 9.96
N PHE A 85 -1.00 0.92 9.94
CA PHE A 85 -0.07 1.56 9.02
C PHE A 85 -0.43 1.32 7.55
N VAL A 86 -0.67 0.05 7.17
CA VAL A 86 -1.04 -0.34 5.81
C VAL A 86 -2.30 0.38 5.34
N LEU A 87 -3.36 0.39 6.16
CA LEU A 87 -4.62 1.05 5.81
C LEU A 87 -4.47 2.57 5.72
N ASP A 88 -3.75 3.18 6.66
CA ASP A 88 -3.48 4.63 6.66
C ASP A 88 -2.74 5.08 5.39
N ARG A 89 -1.72 4.33 4.95
CA ARG A 89 -1.03 4.60 3.68
C ARG A 89 -1.92 4.33 2.47
N PHE A 90 -2.69 3.24 2.48
CA PHE A 90 -3.56 2.87 1.37
C PHE A 90 -4.65 3.92 1.08
N ILE A 91 -5.35 4.41 2.10
CA ILE A 91 -6.42 5.41 1.88
C ILE A 91 -5.89 6.79 1.52
N SER A 92 -4.60 7.05 1.78
CA SER A 92 -3.97 8.34 1.53
C SER A 92 -3.48 8.52 0.09
N MET A 93 -3.61 7.50 -0.77
CA MET A 93 -3.14 7.54 -2.17
C MET A 93 -3.78 8.66 -3.00
N ASP A 94 -5.07 8.92 -2.76
CA ASP A 94 -5.88 9.84 -3.57
C ASP A 94 -6.14 11.19 -2.87
N THR A 95 -5.65 11.36 -1.64
CA THR A 95 -5.77 12.62 -0.89
C THR A 95 -4.44 13.36 -0.87
N SER A 96 -4.40 14.54 -1.49
CA SER A 96 -3.24 15.43 -1.39
C SER A 96 -3.34 16.30 -0.13
N GLY A 97 -2.21 16.46 0.57
CA GLY A 97 -2.06 17.45 1.64
C GLY A 97 -2.57 17.05 3.03
N LEU A 98 -3.19 15.88 3.19
CA LEU A 98 -3.56 15.35 4.51
C LEU A 98 -2.37 14.59 5.14
N PRO A 99 -2.08 14.80 6.43
CA PRO A 99 -1.04 14.05 7.11
C PRO A 99 -1.48 12.60 7.35
N PHE A 100 -0.51 11.70 7.38
CA PHE A 100 -0.70 10.34 7.86
C PHE A 100 -1.03 10.32 9.35
N ALA A 101 -1.84 9.35 9.76
CA ALA A 101 -2.16 9.14 11.16
C ALA A 101 -1.08 8.34 11.89
N ALA A 102 -0.54 7.30 11.25
CA ALA A 102 0.58 6.53 11.78
C ALA A 102 1.91 7.21 11.39
N PRO A 103 2.83 7.44 12.35
CA PRO A 103 4.14 7.99 12.07
C PRO A 103 4.96 7.07 11.17
N GLU A 104 6.11 7.56 10.72
CA GLU A 104 7.05 6.71 9.99
C GLU A 104 7.66 5.66 10.94
N PRO A 105 7.90 4.41 10.49
CA PRO A 105 8.46 3.39 11.35
C PRO A 105 9.87 3.74 11.85
N CYS A 106 10.19 3.33 13.07
CA CYS A 106 11.54 3.51 13.63
C CYS A 106 12.57 2.64 12.89
N PRO A 107 13.87 3.02 12.87
CA PRO A 107 14.92 2.23 12.21
C PRO A 107 15.04 0.77 12.68
N ASP A 108 14.59 0.45 13.89
CA ASP A 108 14.57 -0.89 14.48
C ASP A 108 13.20 -1.60 14.35
N GLU A 109 12.27 -1.05 13.57
CA GLU A 109 10.95 -1.62 13.36
C GLU A 109 11.06 -3.05 12.82
N LEU A 110 10.28 -3.97 13.41
CA LEU A 110 10.27 -5.37 13.02
C LEU A 110 9.03 -5.69 12.20
N LEU A 111 9.23 -6.46 11.13
CA LEU A 111 8.16 -6.99 10.32
C LEU A 111 7.40 -8.11 11.07
N PRO A 112 6.10 -8.31 10.79
CA PRO A 112 5.36 -9.47 11.27
C PRO A 112 6.01 -10.77 10.80
N VAL A 113 5.89 -11.82 11.60
CA VAL A 113 6.36 -13.16 11.21
C VAL A 113 5.37 -13.81 10.23
N ASN A 114 5.73 -14.94 9.60
CA ASN A 114 4.80 -15.65 8.72
C ASN A 114 3.56 -16.17 9.46
N ASP A 115 2.46 -16.34 8.73
CA ASP A 115 1.17 -16.70 9.32
C ASP A 115 1.20 -18.12 9.91
N GLU A 116 1.94 -19.04 9.29
CA GLU A 116 2.06 -20.42 9.75
C GLU A 116 2.68 -20.49 11.15
N ASP A 117 3.82 -19.83 11.37
CA ASP A 117 4.51 -19.81 12.65
C ASP A 117 3.70 -19.05 13.72
N TRP A 118 3.04 -17.96 13.33
CA TRP A 118 2.15 -17.23 14.25
C TRP A 118 0.96 -18.08 14.71
N VAL A 119 0.26 -18.74 13.79
CA VAL A 119 -0.90 -19.61 14.10
C VAL A 119 -0.50 -20.79 14.97
N LEU A 120 0.69 -21.36 14.74
CA LEU A 120 1.24 -22.43 15.58
C LEU A 120 1.80 -21.92 16.93
N GLY A 121 1.82 -20.61 17.16
CA GLY A 121 2.37 -20.02 18.38
C GLY A 121 3.87 -20.22 18.53
N LYS A 122 4.59 -20.48 17.43
CA LYS A 122 6.03 -20.71 17.45
C LYS A 122 6.77 -19.41 17.69
N THR A 123 7.64 -19.40 18.69
CA THR A 123 8.52 -18.26 18.94
C THR A 123 9.65 -18.26 17.92
N VAL A 124 9.55 -17.40 16.91
CA VAL A 124 10.55 -17.21 15.85
C VAL A 124 11.04 -15.76 15.82
N PRO A 125 12.28 -15.51 15.36
CA PRO A 125 12.77 -14.13 15.20
C PRO A 125 12.00 -13.41 14.10
N SER A 126 11.79 -12.11 14.29
CA SER A 126 11.21 -11.20 13.29
C SER A 126 12.32 -10.50 12.52
N GLU A 127 12.16 -10.36 11.21
CA GLU A 127 13.10 -9.58 10.38
C GLU A 127 12.88 -8.08 10.58
N PRO A 128 13.94 -7.26 10.58
CA PRO A 128 13.81 -5.82 10.59
C PRO A 128 13.30 -5.29 9.24
N LEU A 129 12.51 -4.21 9.28
CA LEU A 129 12.02 -3.50 8.09
C LEU A 129 13.20 -2.91 7.30
N TYR A 130 14.12 -2.26 8.01
CA TYR A 130 15.31 -1.66 7.45
C TYR A 130 16.46 -2.66 7.48
N THR A 131 16.61 -3.42 6.39
CA THR A 131 17.74 -4.34 6.23
C THR A 131 18.29 -4.32 4.81
N ALA A 132 19.59 -4.53 4.68
CA ALA A 132 20.25 -4.74 3.40
C ALA A 132 20.05 -6.17 2.87
N CYS A 133 19.83 -7.15 3.77
CA CYS A 133 19.61 -8.54 3.42
C CYS A 133 18.77 -9.24 4.50
N PHE A 134 17.84 -10.09 4.09
CA PHE A 134 17.07 -10.91 5.03
C PHE A 134 17.87 -12.13 5.48
N SER A 135 17.61 -12.59 6.69
CA SER A 135 18.19 -13.83 7.20
C SER A 135 17.75 -15.03 6.36
N SER A 136 18.63 -16.02 6.19
CA SER A 136 18.28 -17.32 5.62
C SER A 136 17.48 -18.22 6.59
N ILE A 137 17.35 -17.79 7.84
CA ILE A 137 16.73 -18.55 8.93
C ILE A 137 15.22 -18.33 8.99
N THR A 138 14.73 -17.18 8.50
CA THR A 138 13.32 -16.82 8.54
C THR A 138 12.73 -16.79 7.14
N THR A 139 11.44 -17.13 7.04
CA THR A 139 10.66 -16.94 5.82
C THR A 139 9.78 -15.71 5.99
N LEU A 140 9.96 -14.71 5.11
CA LEU A 140 9.10 -13.53 5.11
C LEU A 140 7.68 -13.93 4.69
N GLY A 141 6.70 -13.68 5.55
CA GLY A 141 5.29 -13.92 5.24
C GLY A 141 4.71 -12.90 4.25
N SER A 142 3.57 -13.25 3.66
CA SER A 142 2.81 -12.37 2.75
C SER A 142 2.38 -11.05 3.42
N PHE A 143 2.04 -11.10 4.71
CA PHE A 143 1.71 -9.90 5.47
C PHE A 143 2.94 -8.99 5.69
N ALA A 144 4.13 -9.55 5.93
CA ALA A 144 5.37 -8.78 5.97
C ALA A 144 5.65 -8.08 4.63
N ARG A 145 5.43 -8.76 3.50
CA ARG A 145 5.52 -8.14 2.16
C ARG A 145 4.53 -7.00 1.97
N THR A 146 3.32 -7.17 2.49
CA THR A 146 2.28 -6.11 2.46
C THR A 146 2.73 -4.89 3.26
N CYS A 147 3.37 -5.09 4.41
CA CYS A 147 3.94 -4.02 5.24
C CYS A 147 5.06 -3.27 4.50
N GLN A 148 5.97 -3.99 3.85
CA GLN A 148 7.03 -3.40 3.04
C GLN A 148 6.48 -2.57 1.88
N ALA A 149 5.49 -3.11 1.16
CA ALA A 149 4.83 -2.40 0.06
C ALA A 149 4.14 -1.11 0.56
N ALA A 150 3.46 -1.17 1.70
CA ALA A 150 2.82 0.01 2.31
C ALA A 150 3.84 1.05 2.80
N HIS A 151 5.00 0.63 3.32
CA HIS A 151 6.07 1.54 3.70
C HIS A 151 6.60 2.28 2.46
N MET A 152 6.91 1.54 1.38
CA MET A 152 7.31 2.15 0.11
C MET A 152 6.23 3.08 -0.48
N LEU A 153 4.95 2.71 -0.35
CA LEU A 153 3.84 3.58 -0.74
C LEU A 153 3.85 4.90 0.05
N GLY A 154 4.05 4.86 1.37
CA GLY A 154 4.18 6.06 2.20
C GLY A 154 5.33 6.96 1.77
N LYS A 155 6.48 6.38 1.40
CA LYS A 155 7.63 7.11 0.85
C LYS A 155 7.29 7.80 -0.47
N VAL A 156 6.61 7.11 -1.39
CA VAL A 156 6.16 7.70 -2.68
C VAL A 156 5.17 8.84 -2.47
N ILE A 157 4.17 8.67 -1.58
CA ILE A 157 3.19 9.73 -1.29
C ILE A 157 3.89 10.96 -0.69
N THR A 158 4.81 10.76 0.25
CA THR A 158 5.60 11.85 0.85
C THR A 158 6.42 12.58 -0.21
N HIS A 159 7.11 11.82 -1.07
CA HIS A 159 7.89 12.36 -2.18
C HIS A 159 7.03 13.20 -3.14
N LYS A 160 5.85 12.71 -3.54
CA LYS A 160 4.89 13.44 -4.40
C LYS A 160 4.46 14.77 -3.77
N HIS A 161 4.22 14.78 -2.46
CA HIS A 161 3.88 15.99 -1.73
C HIS A 161 5.04 17.00 -1.67
N LEU A 162 6.25 16.51 -1.39
CA LEU A 162 7.46 17.34 -1.40
C LEU A 162 7.71 17.97 -2.77
N LYS A 163 7.64 17.17 -3.85
CA LYS A 163 7.75 17.66 -5.23
C LYS A 163 6.80 18.83 -5.52
N THR A 164 5.56 18.73 -5.05
CA THR A 164 4.53 19.77 -5.28
C THR A 164 4.85 21.07 -4.52
N LYS A 165 5.59 20.98 -3.41
CA LYS A 165 5.93 22.13 -2.54
C LYS A 165 7.33 22.71 -2.79
N SER A 166 8.27 21.91 -3.32
CA SER A 166 9.68 22.30 -3.42
C SER A 166 9.94 23.19 -4.64
N SER A 167 10.27 24.46 -4.42
CA SER A 167 10.65 25.38 -5.51
C SER A 167 12.15 25.33 -5.87
N HIS A 168 13.01 24.69 -5.08
CA HIS A 168 14.45 24.97 -5.15
C HIS A 168 15.45 23.80 -5.29
N ASP A 169 15.12 22.52 -5.06
CA ASP A 169 16.08 21.41 -5.24
C ASP A 169 15.53 20.25 -6.09
N ILE A 170 15.49 20.47 -7.41
CA ILE A 170 15.00 19.47 -8.37
C ILE A 170 15.93 18.25 -8.45
N LEU A 171 17.24 18.43 -8.32
CA LEU A 171 18.20 17.33 -8.46
C LEU A 171 18.00 16.30 -7.35
N HIS A 172 17.86 16.74 -6.10
CA HIS A 172 17.58 15.84 -4.98
C HIS A 172 16.24 15.11 -5.17
N VAL A 173 15.19 15.83 -5.60
CA VAL A 173 13.87 15.25 -5.88
C VAL A 173 13.97 14.17 -6.96
N VAL A 174 14.68 14.43 -8.06
CA VAL A 174 14.83 13.45 -9.15
C VAL A 174 15.66 12.24 -8.69
N GLN A 175 16.73 12.44 -7.92
CA GLN A 175 17.55 11.34 -7.38
C GLN A 175 16.76 10.45 -6.39
N GLU A 176 15.93 11.07 -5.54
CA GLU A 176 15.02 10.35 -4.66
C GLU A 176 14.02 9.52 -5.46
N ALA A 177 13.39 10.10 -6.49
CA ALA A 177 12.45 9.39 -7.36
C ALA A 177 13.10 8.18 -8.06
N GLN A 178 14.32 8.32 -8.57
CA GLN A 178 15.06 7.21 -9.18
C GLN A 178 15.36 6.11 -8.15
N SER A 179 15.70 6.48 -6.91
CA SER A 179 15.97 5.53 -5.84
C SER A 179 14.70 4.78 -5.40
N LEU A 180 13.57 5.49 -5.30
CA LEU A 180 12.25 4.89 -5.05
C LEU A 180 11.86 3.93 -6.16
N ASN A 181 12.06 4.30 -7.43
CA ASN A 181 11.81 3.42 -8.57
C ASN A 181 12.62 2.12 -8.49
N ARG A 182 13.93 2.20 -8.23
CA ARG A 182 14.78 1.00 -8.07
C ARG A 182 14.27 0.11 -6.94
N ALA A 183 14.01 0.69 -5.76
CA ALA A 183 13.54 -0.05 -4.60
C ALA A 183 12.17 -0.72 -4.83
N LEU A 184 11.22 -0.03 -5.46
CA LEU A 184 9.90 -0.59 -5.80
C LEU A 184 10.01 -1.75 -6.79
N ASN A 185 10.83 -1.62 -7.83
CA ASN A 185 11.04 -2.69 -8.81
C ASN A 185 11.69 -3.92 -8.16
N SER A 186 12.72 -3.73 -7.33
CA SER A 186 13.34 -4.83 -6.58
C SER A 186 12.35 -5.51 -5.63
N LEU A 187 11.49 -4.75 -4.96
CA LEU A 187 10.45 -5.30 -4.09
C LEU A 187 9.41 -6.10 -4.91
N GLN A 188 8.93 -5.57 -6.03
CA GLN A 188 7.96 -6.24 -6.89
C GLN A 188 8.52 -7.57 -7.44
N ILE A 189 9.76 -7.59 -7.93
CA ILE A 189 10.42 -8.81 -8.39
C ILE A 189 10.50 -9.84 -7.25
N SER A 190 10.91 -9.41 -6.05
CA SER A 190 10.99 -10.31 -4.89
C SER A 190 9.64 -10.89 -4.47
N ILE A 191 8.55 -10.12 -4.60
CA ILE A 191 7.19 -10.60 -4.34
C ILE A 191 6.78 -11.64 -5.40
N GLU A 192 7.08 -11.40 -6.68
CA GLU A 192 6.77 -12.32 -7.78
C GLU A 192 7.55 -13.64 -7.66
N GLU A 193 8.84 -13.57 -7.38
CA GLU A 193 9.69 -14.75 -7.15
C GLU A 193 9.15 -15.62 -6.01
N GLN A 194 8.72 -15.00 -4.90
CA GLN A 194 8.12 -15.70 -3.78
C GLN A 194 6.76 -16.33 -4.13
N SER A 195 5.98 -15.68 -5.00
CA SER A 195 4.72 -16.25 -5.49
C SER A 195 4.96 -17.46 -6.39
N LEU A 196 6.06 -17.50 -7.14
CA LEU A 196 6.42 -18.62 -8.02
C LEU A 196 7.02 -19.80 -7.24
N SER A 197 7.81 -19.53 -6.20
CA SER A 197 8.43 -20.58 -5.38
C SER A 197 7.40 -21.36 -4.55
N ASN A 198 6.34 -20.69 -4.12
CA ASN A 198 5.29 -21.27 -3.29
C ASN A 198 4.15 -21.79 -4.19
N ALA A 199 4.35 -22.92 -4.87
CA ALA A 199 3.45 -23.45 -5.91
C ALA A 199 1.99 -23.80 -5.49
N SER A 200 1.53 -23.41 -4.29
CA SER A 200 0.11 -23.49 -3.91
C SER A 200 -0.67 -22.25 -4.38
N SER A 201 -1.86 -22.46 -4.94
CA SER A 201 -2.76 -21.37 -5.33
C SER A 201 -3.12 -20.43 -4.16
N SER A 202 -3.11 -20.94 -2.93
CA SER A 202 -3.32 -20.14 -1.72
C SER A 202 -2.22 -19.11 -1.48
N SER A 203 -0.96 -19.41 -1.81
CA SER A 203 0.16 -18.49 -1.57
C SER A 203 0.10 -17.28 -2.51
N ALA A 204 -0.21 -17.49 -3.79
CA ALA A 204 -0.34 -16.43 -4.78
C ALA A 204 -1.48 -15.47 -4.42
N SER A 205 -2.60 -16.02 -3.92
CA SER A 205 -3.72 -15.21 -3.43
C SER A 205 -3.33 -14.35 -2.21
N SER A 206 -2.42 -14.84 -1.36
CA SER A 206 -1.95 -14.14 -0.15
C SER A 206 -1.00 -12.98 -0.47
N LEU A 207 -0.17 -13.10 -1.52
CA LEU A 207 0.76 -12.05 -1.96
C LEU A 207 0.10 -10.99 -2.86
N ALA A 208 -1.09 -11.26 -3.38
CA ALA A 208 -1.83 -10.33 -4.24
C ALA A 208 -2.04 -8.94 -3.61
N CYS A 209 -2.21 -8.88 -2.28
CA CYS A 209 -2.31 -7.63 -1.53
C CYS A 209 -1.00 -6.82 -1.60
N ALA A 210 0.14 -7.46 -1.35
CA ALA A 210 1.45 -6.83 -1.41
C ALA A 210 1.76 -6.33 -2.83
N SER A 211 1.52 -7.16 -3.85
CA SER A 211 1.67 -6.76 -5.25
C SER A 211 0.77 -5.58 -5.61
N ALA A 212 -0.51 -5.60 -5.21
CA ALA A 212 -1.44 -4.50 -5.50
C ALA A 212 -0.97 -3.15 -4.92
N ILE A 213 -0.48 -3.15 -3.68
CA ILE A 213 0.03 -1.94 -3.02
C ILE A 213 1.33 -1.48 -3.70
N CYS A 214 2.25 -2.41 -4.02
CA CYS A 214 3.51 -2.09 -4.69
C CYS A 214 3.29 -1.49 -6.08
N ILE A 215 2.43 -2.13 -6.89
CA ILE A 215 2.01 -1.65 -8.22
C ILE A 215 1.32 -0.29 -8.12
N SER A 216 0.47 -0.07 -7.11
CA SER A 216 -0.16 1.24 -6.88
C SER A 216 0.87 2.32 -6.52
N ALA A 217 1.90 1.99 -5.72
CA ALA A 217 3.00 2.90 -5.41
C ALA A 217 3.83 3.24 -6.66
N GLN A 218 4.15 2.24 -7.50
CA GLN A 218 4.81 2.45 -8.79
C GLN A 218 3.97 3.37 -9.69
N ALA A 219 2.67 3.12 -9.80
CA ALA A 219 1.77 3.91 -10.62
C ALA A 219 1.66 5.36 -10.14
N LEU A 220 1.64 5.60 -8.82
CA LEU A 220 1.67 6.95 -8.25
C LEU A 220 2.99 7.68 -8.55
N LEU A 221 4.11 6.98 -8.45
CA LEU A 221 5.43 7.55 -8.78
C LEU A 221 5.49 7.91 -10.26
N TYR A 222 5.15 6.98 -11.15
CA TYR A 222 5.23 7.21 -12.59
C TYR A 222 4.20 8.23 -13.07
N GLY A 223 2.99 8.23 -12.51
CA GLY A 223 1.98 9.26 -12.81
C GLY A 223 2.45 10.67 -12.46
N ALA A 224 3.33 10.83 -11.46
CA ALA A 224 3.90 12.13 -11.10
C ALA A 224 4.90 12.66 -12.13
N TYR A 225 5.48 11.80 -12.98
CA TYR A 225 6.56 12.16 -13.92
C TYR A 225 6.28 11.78 -15.39
N GLY A 226 5.18 11.07 -15.68
CA GLY A 226 4.87 10.60 -17.03
C GLY A 226 4.36 11.70 -17.97
N CYS A 227 3.71 12.74 -17.43
CA CYS A 227 3.19 13.85 -18.23
C CYS A 227 4.14 15.07 -18.20
N PRO A 228 4.52 15.64 -19.36
CA PRO A 228 5.36 16.82 -19.42
C PRO A 228 4.70 18.08 -18.83
N ASP A 229 3.37 18.19 -18.89
CA ASP A 229 2.60 19.37 -18.50
C ASP A 229 1.96 19.25 -17.10
N ALA A 230 2.48 18.37 -16.25
CA ALA A 230 1.95 18.17 -14.91
C ALA A 230 1.98 19.51 -14.10
N PRO A 231 0.88 19.90 -13.44
CA PRO A 231 0.79 21.17 -12.72
C PRO A 231 1.89 21.26 -11.63
N GLY A 232 2.66 22.36 -11.67
CA GLY A 232 3.85 22.57 -10.83
C GLY A 232 5.16 22.71 -11.62
N ILE A 233 5.17 22.31 -12.90
CA ILE A 233 6.29 22.53 -13.82
C ILE A 233 6.04 23.82 -14.61
N THR A 234 6.04 24.96 -13.92
CA THR A 234 6.05 26.27 -14.59
C THR A 234 7.44 26.55 -15.12
N SER A 235 7.60 26.46 -16.44
CA SER A 235 8.63 27.15 -17.24
C SER A 235 10.05 27.13 -16.65
N ARG A 236 10.72 25.98 -16.68
CA ARG A 236 12.17 25.91 -16.42
C ARG A 236 12.83 24.99 -17.42
N GLU A 237 14.09 25.26 -17.76
CA GLU A 237 14.92 24.39 -18.59
C GLU A 237 14.84 22.96 -18.06
N ARG A 238 14.22 22.06 -18.83
CA ARG A 238 14.11 20.64 -18.48
C ARG A 238 15.51 20.09 -18.32
N LEU A 239 15.84 19.67 -17.10
CA LEU A 239 17.12 19.01 -16.85
C LEU A 239 17.13 17.66 -17.56
N THR A 240 18.29 17.21 -18.05
CA THR A 240 18.45 15.87 -18.65
C THR A 240 17.90 14.77 -17.75
N HIS A 241 18.13 14.87 -16.44
CA HIS A 241 17.62 13.93 -15.44
C HIS A 241 16.09 13.88 -15.34
N GLU A 242 15.38 14.98 -15.62
CA GLU A 242 13.90 14.98 -15.65
C GLU A 242 13.39 14.23 -16.88
N THR A 243 14.03 14.40 -18.03
CA THR A 243 13.71 13.67 -19.26
C THR A 243 13.98 12.17 -19.12
N GLU A 244 15.09 11.80 -18.46
CA GLU A 244 15.37 10.39 -18.11
C GLU A 244 14.26 9.81 -17.23
N LEU A 245 13.85 10.52 -16.17
CA LEU A 245 12.81 10.07 -15.26
C LEU A 245 11.43 10.01 -15.92
N GLN A 246 11.15 10.93 -16.85
CA GLN A 246 9.95 10.87 -17.68
C GLN A 246 9.96 9.61 -18.55
N SER A 247 11.07 9.30 -19.22
CA SER A 247 11.23 8.08 -20.02
C SER A 247 11.02 6.82 -19.18
N ILE A 248 11.64 6.76 -18.00
CA ILE A 248 11.44 5.67 -17.02
C ILE A 248 9.97 5.56 -16.63
N SER A 249 9.30 6.68 -16.39
CA SER A 249 7.91 6.70 -15.93
C SER A 249 6.93 6.27 -17.01
N VAL A 250 7.11 6.71 -18.26
CA VAL A 250 6.30 6.26 -19.39
C VAL A 250 6.50 4.75 -19.62
N GLN A 251 7.75 4.26 -19.61
CA GLN A 251 8.02 2.82 -19.72
C GLN A 251 7.43 2.04 -18.55
N GLY A 252 7.51 2.59 -17.33
CA GLY A 252 6.92 2.01 -16.12
C GLY A 252 5.40 1.90 -16.22
N LEU A 253 4.70 2.98 -16.62
CA LEU A 253 3.25 2.95 -16.86
C LEU A 253 2.87 1.92 -17.92
N ARG A 254 3.67 1.80 -18.99
CA ARG A 254 3.47 0.78 -20.02
C ARG A 254 3.57 -0.62 -19.43
N ALA A 255 4.62 -0.91 -18.65
CA ALA A 255 4.79 -2.21 -18.00
C ALA A 255 3.69 -2.53 -16.97
N LEU A 256 3.22 -1.53 -16.21
CA LEU A 256 2.11 -1.67 -15.27
C LEU A 256 0.83 -2.11 -15.99
N GLY A 257 0.47 -1.41 -17.08
CA GLY A 257 -0.72 -1.70 -17.86
C GLY A 257 -0.65 -3.01 -18.63
N SER A 258 0.45 -3.26 -19.35
CA SER A 258 0.56 -4.42 -20.26
C SER A 258 0.92 -5.74 -19.58
N THR A 259 1.59 -5.70 -18.42
CA THR A 259 2.20 -6.89 -17.81
C THR A 259 1.81 -7.09 -16.36
N LEU A 260 2.08 -6.12 -15.48
CA LEU A 260 1.96 -6.33 -14.03
C LEU A 260 0.50 -6.47 -13.58
N ALA A 261 -0.37 -5.53 -13.99
CA ALA A 261 -1.77 -5.57 -13.60
C ALA A 261 -2.56 -6.73 -14.24
N PRO A 262 -2.38 -7.09 -15.52
CA PRO A 262 -3.02 -8.27 -16.11
C PRO A 262 -2.62 -9.57 -15.41
N LYS A 263 -1.33 -9.75 -15.09
CA LYS A 263 -0.86 -10.91 -14.30
C LYS A 263 -1.55 -10.96 -12.94
N LEU A 264 -1.63 -9.84 -12.22
CA LEU A 264 -2.33 -9.77 -10.94
C LEU A 264 -3.84 -10.04 -11.07
N ALA A 265 -4.47 -9.57 -12.15
CA ALA A 265 -5.89 -9.80 -12.42
C ALA A 265 -6.21 -11.28 -12.67
N GLN A 266 -5.27 -12.06 -13.19
CA GLN A 266 -5.42 -13.51 -13.37
C GLN A 266 -5.33 -14.31 -12.07
N ILE A 267 -4.75 -13.73 -11.00
CA ILE A 267 -4.72 -14.36 -9.68
C ILE A 267 -6.12 -14.31 -9.08
N GLN A 268 -6.66 -15.48 -8.70
CA GLN A 268 -7.91 -15.58 -7.96
C GLN A 268 -7.68 -15.12 -6.51
N SER A 269 -7.92 -13.83 -6.26
CA SER A 269 -7.86 -13.22 -4.93
C SER A 269 -9.09 -12.35 -4.71
N ASP A 270 -9.64 -12.42 -3.51
CA ASP A 270 -10.78 -11.59 -3.08
C ASP A 270 -10.33 -10.28 -2.44
N CYS A 271 -9.06 -9.87 -2.63
CA CYS A 271 -8.49 -8.72 -1.95
C CYS A 271 -9.07 -7.40 -2.52
N PRO A 272 -9.86 -6.62 -1.76
CA PRO A 272 -10.46 -5.39 -2.26
C PRO A 272 -9.42 -4.31 -2.58
N LEU A 273 -8.20 -4.40 -2.03
CA LEU A 273 -7.13 -3.43 -2.28
C LEU A 273 -6.58 -3.52 -3.72
N GLN A 274 -6.79 -4.63 -4.42
CA GLN A 274 -6.48 -4.78 -5.85
C GLN A 274 -7.32 -3.83 -6.72
N ALA A 275 -8.50 -3.41 -6.27
CA ALA A 275 -9.40 -2.59 -7.08
C ALA A 275 -8.78 -1.24 -7.49
N ARG A 276 -8.02 -0.60 -6.58
CA ARG A 276 -7.31 0.66 -6.88
C ARG A 276 -6.17 0.45 -7.87
N CYS A 277 -5.44 -0.67 -7.74
CA CYS A 277 -4.39 -1.06 -8.65
C CYS A 277 -4.94 -1.23 -10.08
N PHE A 278 -6.02 -2.01 -10.23
CA PHE A 278 -6.68 -2.21 -11.52
C PHE A 278 -7.22 -0.92 -12.12
N TYR A 279 -7.81 -0.04 -11.31
CA TYR A 279 -8.24 1.29 -11.77
C TYR A 279 -7.08 2.08 -12.40
N THR A 280 -5.93 2.16 -11.72
CA THR A 280 -4.77 2.90 -12.26
C THR A 280 -4.25 2.28 -13.54
N ALA A 281 -4.22 0.95 -13.61
CA ALA A 281 -3.78 0.24 -14.80
C ALA A 281 -4.74 0.45 -15.98
N CYS A 282 -6.06 0.48 -15.72
CA CYS A 282 -7.04 0.87 -16.72
C CYS A 282 -6.75 2.27 -17.27
N SER A 283 -6.59 3.28 -16.41
CA SER A 283 -6.28 4.64 -16.88
C SER A 283 -4.95 4.72 -17.66
N ALA A 284 -3.94 3.94 -17.27
CA ALA A 284 -2.70 3.83 -18.04
C ALA A 284 -2.92 3.20 -19.42
N CYS A 285 -3.65 2.07 -19.51
CA CYS A 285 -4.01 1.44 -20.78
C CYS A 285 -4.81 2.40 -21.67
N SER A 286 -5.84 3.06 -21.12
CA SER A 286 -6.67 4.02 -21.84
C SER A 286 -5.84 5.18 -22.40
N TRP A 287 -4.83 5.66 -21.65
CA TRP A 287 -3.90 6.68 -22.14
C TRP A 287 -3.13 6.20 -23.37
N PHE A 288 -2.46 5.04 -23.32
CA PHE A 288 -1.69 4.50 -24.45
C PHE A 288 -2.56 4.10 -25.65
N ILE A 289 -3.78 3.60 -25.41
CA ILE A 289 -4.72 3.28 -26.49
C ILE A 289 -5.11 4.55 -27.25
N ARG A 290 -5.31 5.66 -26.53
CA ARG A 290 -5.71 6.93 -27.14
C ARG A 290 -4.58 7.62 -27.91
N GLU A 291 -3.36 7.57 -27.37
CA GLU A 291 -2.20 8.25 -28.00
C GLU A 291 -1.56 7.41 -29.11
N ASP A 292 -1.38 6.11 -28.88
CA ASP A 292 -0.52 5.25 -29.70
C ASP A 292 -1.27 4.08 -30.40
N ASP A 293 -2.57 3.89 -30.11
CA ASP A 293 -3.40 2.77 -30.59
C ASP A 293 -2.80 1.37 -30.32
N GLU A 294 -2.02 1.23 -29.24
CA GLU A 294 -1.29 -0.01 -28.92
C GLU A 294 -2.24 -1.22 -28.72
N PRO A 295 -2.17 -2.28 -29.56
CA PRO A 295 -3.09 -3.42 -29.47
C PRO A 295 -2.89 -4.23 -28.18
N GLN A 296 -1.66 -4.35 -27.70
CA GLN A 296 -1.34 -5.04 -26.44
C GLN A 296 -2.07 -4.39 -25.25
N MET A 297 -2.26 -3.07 -25.26
CA MET A 297 -2.97 -2.36 -24.19
C MET A 297 -4.47 -2.64 -24.21
N LYS A 298 -5.06 -2.87 -25.39
CA LYS A 298 -6.48 -3.25 -25.53
C LYS A 298 -6.73 -4.62 -24.90
N ASP A 299 -5.88 -5.61 -25.20
CA ASP A 299 -5.98 -6.96 -24.64
C ASP A 299 -5.76 -6.97 -23.12
N ALA A 300 -4.76 -6.20 -22.67
CA ALA A 300 -4.48 -6.02 -21.24
C ALA A 300 -5.66 -5.36 -20.51
N LEU A 301 -6.26 -4.31 -21.10
CA LEU A 301 -7.41 -3.61 -20.55
C LEU A 301 -8.59 -4.56 -20.34
N VAL A 302 -8.90 -5.44 -21.30
CA VAL A 302 -9.95 -6.47 -21.15
C VAL A 302 -9.68 -7.34 -19.93
N THR A 303 -8.45 -7.84 -19.79
CA THR A 303 -8.05 -8.70 -18.67
C THR A 303 -8.20 -8.01 -17.32
N ILE A 304 -7.77 -6.75 -17.23
CA ILE A 304 -7.85 -5.94 -16.00
C ILE A 304 -9.30 -5.64 -15.64
N VAL A 305 -10.12 -5.25 -16.62
CA VAL A 305 -11.54 -4.94 -16.43
C VAL A 305 -12.32 -6.17 -15.96
N ASP A 306 -12.00 -7.36 -16.48
CA ASP A 306 -12.59 -8.61 -15.99
C ASP A 306 -12.18 -8.92 -14.54
N GLY A 307 -10.93 -8.65 -14.16
CA GLY A 307 -10.48 -8.73 -12.76
C GLY A 307 -11.24 -7.79 -11.84
N LEU A 308 -11.44 -6.54 -12.28
CA LEU A 308 -12.19 -5.54 -11.53
C LEU A 308 -13.69 -5.89 -11.43
N ARG A 309 -14.27 -6.47 -12.49
CA ARG A 309 -15.65 -6.97 -12.50
C ARG A 309 -15.85 -8.07 -11.46
N ARG A 310 -14.92 -9.04 -11.39
CA ARG A 310 -14.97 -10.10 -10.36
C ARG A 310 -14.95 -9.52 -8.94
N LEU A 311 -14.05 -8.58 -8.66
CA LEU A 311 -14.03 -7.91 -7.36
C LEU A 311 -15.31 -7.11 -7.08
N ALA A 312 -15.94 -6.55 -8.11
CA ALA A 312 -17.16 -5.76 -7.99
C ALA A 312 -18.38 -6.58 -7.54
N GLU A 313 -18.38 -7.90 -7.74
CA GLU A 313 -19.43 -8.81 -7.25
C GLU A 313 -19.54 -8.78 -5.72
N ARG A 314 -18.41 -8.57 -5.03
CA ARG A 314 -18.32 -8.60 -3.56
C ARG A 314 -18.07 -7.22 -2.94
N TRP A 315 -17.34 -6.36 -3.64
CA TRP A 315 -16.78 -5.14 -3.06
C TRP A 315 -17.26 -3.87 -3.79
N PRO A 316 -18.03 -2.99 -3.11
CA PRO A 316 -18.52 -1.75 -3.72
C PRO A 316 -17.43 -0.78 -4.17
N ILE A 317 -16.24 -0.80 -3.55
CA ILE A 317 -15.07 -0.05 -4.04
C ILE A 317 -14.72 -0.43 -5.49
N ALA A 318 -14.72 -1.71 -5.83
CA ALA A 318 -14.45 -2.18 -7.18
C ALA A 318 -15.59 -1.78 -8.14
N SER A 319 -16.85 -1.83 -7.69
CA SER A 319 -17.99 -1.32 -8.47
C SER A 319 -17.89 0.19 -8.77
N LYS A 320 -17.29 1.00 -7.90
CA LYS A 320 -17.05 2.42 -8.17
C LYS A 320 -15.94 2.59 -9.22
N TYR A 321 -14.81 1.90 -9.04
CA TYR A 321 -13.71 1.96 -10.00
C TYR A 321 -14.09 1.43 -11.38
N PHE A 322 -14.85 0.33 -11.45
CA PHE A 322 -15.32 -0.22 -12.73
C PHE A 322 -16.13 0.80 -13.53
N ARG A 323 -17.01 1.56 -12.85
CA ARG A 323 -17.78 2.63 -13.49
C ARG A 323 -16.90 3.77 -14.01
N LEU A 324 -15.84 4.12 -13.28
CA LEU A 324 -14.89 5.14 -13.73
C LEU A 324 -14.12 4.66 -14.97
N CYS A 325 -13.66 3.40 -15.01
CA CYS A 325 -12.99 2.84 -16.18
C CYS A 325 -13.89 2.78 -17.42
N SER A 326 -15.20 2.59 -17.26
CA SER A 326 -16.15 2.49 -18.38
C SER A 326 -16.59 3.84 -18.96
N LEU A 327 -16.20 4.95 -18.33
CA LEU A 327 -16.51 6.32 -18.77
C LEU A 327 -15.33 6.98 -19.52
N GLU A 328 -14.16 6.34 -19.53
CA GLU A 328 -12.94 6.75 -20.24
C GLU A 328 -12.86 6.08 -21.62
#